data_AF-A0A7M3M1P7-F1
#
_entry.id   AF-A0A7M3M1P7-F1
#
_cell.length_a   1.000
_cell.length_b   1.000
_cell.length_c   1.000
_cell.angle_alpha   90.00
_cell.angle_beta   90.00
_cell.angle_gamma   90.00
#
_symmetry.space_group_name_H-M   'P 1'
#
loop_
_entity.id
_entity.type
_entity.pdbx_description
1 polymer ?
#
loop_
_entity_poly.entity_id
_entity_poly.type
_entity_poly.pdbx_seq_one_letter_code
_entity_poly.pdbx_strand_id
1 'polypeptide(L)'
;MLKISEEIEIILNGVDQAMTRHNEEHPTGQLPADGRSQISTALTAIRAVRTILNSAHDELEKLRLNDTLYPEGRKRMMTELLDDAEEKINQKVSTADANATIARASFVVGAMPQMSKGRDLIAREDARLILDASKDPISMITHLAQRQDDVGALVVTQWGADYLRARGHDDHELKNAQAAIIGMALNGAQQGGDSGRAAAARGALAADSVAGLAGATGQAARSVLSSMRDHYGAPRQRSPKPRDPRRPAAPTVLGEEITLGPVVPRY
;
A
#
# COMPACT_ATOMS: atom_id res chain seq x y z
N MET A 1 -7.61 27.78 -0.91
CA MET A 1 -6.52 27.21 -1.71
C MET A 1 -5.56 26.39 -0.85
N LEU A 2 -5.18 26.86 0.35
CA LEU A 2 -4.22 26.16 1.24
C LEU A 2 -4.62 24.74 1.67
N LYS A 3 -5.93 24.46 1.85
CA LYS A 3 -6.41 23.23 2.47
C LYS A 3 -5.98 21.92 1.79
N ILE A 4 -5.90 21.88 0.46
CA ILE A 4 -5.59 20.61 -0.25
C ILE A 4 -4.11 20.35 -0.34
N SER A 5 -3.32 21.39 -0.56
CA SER A 5 -1.87 21.27 -0.48
C SER A 5 -1.45 20.82 0.92
N GLU A 6 -2.11 21.32 1.98
CA GLU A 6 -1.94 20.85 3.36
C GLU A 6 -2.35 19.38 3.54
N GLU A 7 -3.52 18.96 3.04
CA GLU A 7 -3.97 17.56 3.11
C GLU A 7 -3.00 16.60 2.38
N ILE A 8 -2.56 16.97 1.18
CA ILE A 8 -1.55 16.24 0.40
C ILE A 8 -0.26 16.10 1.21
N GLU A 9 0.22 17.20 1.78
CA GLU A 9 1.46 17.23 2.54
C GLU A 9 1.38 16.37 3.80
N ILE A 10 0.30 16.44 4.57
CA ILE A 10 0.09 15.63 5.78
C ILE A 10 0.14 14.13 5.44
N ILE A 11 -0.61 13.72 4.40
CA ILE A 11 -0.70 12.32 4.01
C ILE A 11 0.66 11.80 3.52
N LEU A 12 1.36 12.57 2.68
CA LEU A 12 2.66 12.18 2.13
C LEU A 12 3.77 12.18 3.17
N ASN A 13 3.76 13.13 4.11
CA ASN A 13 4.69 13.13 5.23
C ASN A 13 4.49 11.91 6.13
N GLY A 14 3.25 11.42 6.29
CA GLY A 14 2.97 10.17 6.99
C GLY A 14 3.62 8.95 6.31
N VAL A 15 3.59 8.89 4.98
CA VAL A 15 4.29 7.84 4.20
C VAL A 15 5.80 7.93 4.39
N ASP A 16 6.38 9.13 4.34
CA ASP A 16 7.83 9.33 4.53
C ASP A 16 8.30 8.96 5.95
N GLN A 17 7.49 9.25 6.97
CA GLN A 17 7.75 8.82 8.34
C GLN A 17 7.72 7.30 8.46
N ALA A 18 6.75 6.64 7.82
CA ALA A 18 6.68 5.18 7.79
C ALA A 18 7.87 4.56 7.05
N MET A 19 8.33 5.17 5.95
CA MET A 19 9.57 4.77 5.26
C MET A 19 10.80 4.94 6.14
N THR A 20 10.89 6.04 6.89
CA THR A 20 12.01 6.29 7.82
C THR A 20 12.03 5.24 8.91
N ARG A 21 10.88 4.98 9.56
CA ARG A 21 10.72 3.94 10.57
C ARG A 21 11.11 2.56 10.03
N HIS A 22 10.67 2.22 8.82
CA HIS A 22 11.07 0.97 8.16
C HIS A 22 12.60 0.85 8.03
N ASN A 23 13.29 1.90 7.60
CA ASN A 23 14.75 1.87 7.46
C ASN A 23 15.49 1.78 8.81
N GLU A 24 14.91 2.35 9.87
CA GLU A 24 15.42 2.24 11.24
C GLU A 24 15.23 0.82 11.81
N GLU A 25 14.05 0.24 11.64
CA GLU A 25 13.71 -1.12 12.09
C GLU A 25 14.43 -2.20 11.28
N HIS A 26 14.68 -1.94 10.00
CA HIS A 26 15.28 -2.88 9.05
C HIS A 26 16.43 -2.25 8.25
N PRO A 27 17.62 -2.04 8.86
CA PRO A 27 18.76 -1.46 8.16
C PRO A 27 19.17 -2.30 6.95
N THR A 28 19.01 -1.74 5.74
CA THR A 28 19.24 -2.46 4.47
C THR A 28 20.65 -3.05 4.34
N GLY A 29 21.66 -2.43 4.98
CA GLY A 29 23.04 -2.93 5.01
C GLY A 29 23.21 -4.30 5.67
N GLN A 30 22.27 -4.71 6.53
CA GLN A 30 22.29 -5.99 7.25
C GLN A 30 21.51 -7.10 6.53
N LEU A 31 20.83 -6.78 5.42
CA LEU A 31 20.02 -7.73 4.67
C LEU A 31 20.87 -8.50 3.64
N PRO A 32 20.57 -9.79 3.37
CA PRO A 32 21.24 -10.53 2.29
C PRO A 32 21.14 -9.80 0.93
N ALA A 33 22.17 -9.95 0.09
CA ALA A 33 22.26 -9.23 -1.18
C ALA A 33 21.10 -9.55 -2.14
N ASP A 34 20.68 -10.82 -2.18
CA ASP A 34 19.74 -11.37 -3.17
C ASP A 34 18.34 -10.71 -3.15
N GLY A 35 17.91 -10.13 -2.02
CA GLY A 35 16.64 -9.40 -1.91
C GLY A 35 16.78 -7.89 -1.69
N ARG A 36 18.00 -7.39 -1.47
CA ARG A 36 18.25 -5.98 -1.15
C ARG A 36 17.90 -5.06 -2.32
N SER A 37 18.23 -5.47 -3.55
CA SER A 37 17.96 -4.66 -4.73
C SER A 37 16.45 -4.47 -4.98
N GLN A 38 15.66 -5.51 -4.70
CA GLN A 38 14.22 -5.57 -4.88
C GLN A 38 13.52 -4.72 -3.82
N ILE A 39 13.95 -4.77 -2.56
CA ILE A 39 13.50 -3.83 -1.52
C ILE A 39 13.79 -2.39 -1.96
N SER A 40 15.00 -2.10 -2.45
CA SER A 40 15.36 -0.75 -2.90
C SER A 40 14.48 -0.28 -4.07
N THR A 41 14.21 -1.15 -5.05
CA THR A 41 13.29 -0.88 -6.15
C THR A 41 11.87 -0.62 -5.66
N ALA A 42 11.38 -1.43 -4.71
CA ALA A 42 10.05 -1.24 -4.12
C ALA A 42 9.92 0.11 -3.39
N LEU A 43 10.89 0.44 -2.53
CA LEU A 43 10.93 1.73 -1.82
C LEU A 43 11.03 2.92 -2.79
N THR A 44 11.74 2.77 -3.90
CA THR A 44 11.83 3.79 -4.96
C THR A 44 10.49 3.97 -5.67
N ALA A 45 9.77 2.87 -5.94
CA ALA A 45 8.44 2.92 -6.52
C ALA A 45 7.42 3.60 -5.58
N ILE A 46 7.51 3.33 -4.27
CA ILE A 46 6.71 4.01 -3.23
C ILE A 46 6.98 5.53 -3.25
N ARG A 47 8.25 5.96 -3.27
CA ARG A 47 8.60 7.39 -3.36
C ARG A 47 8.08 8.05 -4.64
N ALA A 48 8.06 7.33 -5.76
CA ALA A 48 7.58 7.88 -7.02
C ALA A 48 6.10 8.28 -6.99
N VAL A 49 5.29 7.68 -6.10
CA VAL A 49 3.87 8.05 -5.90
C VAL A 49 3.75 9.52 -5.48
N ARG A 50 4.61 9.99 -4.58
CA ARG A 50 4.65 11.41 -4.16
C ARG A 50 4.92 12.34 -5.34
N THR A 51 5.89 11.99 -6.18
CA THR A 51 6.21 12.79 -7.38
C THR A 51 5.03 12.85 -8.35
N ILE A 52 4.32 11.73 -8.56
CA ILE A 52 3.13 11.70 -9.42
C ILE A 52 2.02 12.60 -8.86
N LEU A 53 1.73 12.52 -7.56
CA LEU A 53 0.70 13.32 -6.93
C LEU A 53 1.00 14.83 -6.98
N ASN A 54 2.24 15.22 -6.68
CA ASN A 54 2.65 16.62 -6.78
C ASN A 54 2.55 17.13 -8.23
N SER A 55 3.03 16.34 -9.20
CA SER A 55 2.92 16.70 -10.61
C SER A 55 1.47 16.83 -11.07
N ALA A 56 0.59 15.93 -10.65
CA ALA A 56 -0.83 15.99 -10.97
C ALA A 56 -1.48 17.24 -10.35
N HIS A 57 -1.17 17.57 -9.10
CA HIS A 57 -1.64 18.78 -8.44
C HIS A 57 -1.25 20.05 -9.20
N ASP A 58 0.02 20.17 -9.57
CA ASP A 58 0.56 21.34 -10.26
C ASP A 58 -0.09 21.52 -11.65
N GLU A 59 -0.23 20.43 -12.40
CA GLU A 59 -0.89 20.45 -13.73
C GLU A 59 -2.38 20.75 -13.62
N LEU A 60 -3.09 20.22 -12.62
CA LEU A 60 -4.48 20.56 -12.33
C LEU A 60 -4.64 22.04 -12.02
N GLU A 61 -3.73 22.62 -11.24
CA GLU A 61 -3.76 24.04 -10.91
C GLU A 61 -3.50 24.91 -12.14
N LYS A 62 -2.54 24.54 -12.99
CA LYS A 62 -2.31 25.22 -14.28
C LYS A 62 -3.55 25.17 -15.17
N LEU A 63 -4.18 24.00 -15.32
CA LEU A 63 -5.42 23.86 -16.07
C LEU A 63 -6.53 24.72 -15.48
N ARG A 64 -6.66 24.75 -14.15
CA ARG A 64 -7.69 25.53 -13.45
C ARG A 64 -7.54 27.03 -13.65
N LEU A 65 -6.31 27.52 -13.69
CA LEU A 65 -6.00 28.94 -13.88
C LEU A 65 -6.03 29.35 -15.36
N ASN A 66 -6.06 28.40 -16.30
CA ASN A 66 -6.11 28.69 -17.71
C ASN A 66 -7.53 29.10 -18.16
N ASP A 67 -7.75 30.41 -18.26
CA ASP A 67 -9.02 31.01 -18.71
C ASP A 67 -9.18 31.05 -20.24
N THR A 68 -8.17 30.64 -21.00
CA THR A 68 -8.25 30.60 -22.48
C THR A 68 -8.97 29.35 -23.00
N LEU A 69 -9.10 28.31 -22.17
CA LEU A 69 -9.73 27.04 -22.54
C LEU A 69 -11.25 27.10 -22.36
N TYR A 70 -11.96 26.41 -23.25
CA TYR A 70 -13.40 26.21 -23.10
C TYR A 70 -13.70 25.38 -21.82
N PRO A 71 -14.69 25.76 -20.99
CA PRO A 71 -14.91 25.13 -19.68
C PRO A 71 -15.06 23.62 -19.70
N GLU A 72 -15.83 23.07 -20.65
CA GLU A 72 -16.03 21.61 -20.76
C GLU A 72 -14.75 20.88 -21.19
N GLY A 73 -13.98 21.47 -22.12
CA GLY A 73 -12.70 20.90 -22.55
C GLY A 73 -11.69 20.87 -21.41
N ARG A 74 -11.62 21.95 -20.61
CA ARG A 74 -10.79 22.01 -19.41
C ARG A 74 -11.21 20.97 -18.37
N LYS A 75 -12.51 20.80 -18.12
CA LYS A 75 -13.02 19.77 -17.20
C LYS A 75 -12.61 18.37 -17.66
N ARG A 76 -12.73 18.08 -18.96
CA ARG A 76 -12.30 16.80 -19.54
C ARG A 76 -10.81 16.55 -19.33
N MET A 77 -9.96 17.54 -19.62
CA MET A 77 -8.51 17.45 -19.40
C MET A 77 -8.14 17.20 -17.94
N MET A 78 -8.83 17.83 -16.99
CA MET A 78 -8.60 17.59 -15.56
C MET A 78 -8.97 16.15 -15.15
N THR A 79 -10.06 15.60 -15.68
CA THR A 79 -10.44 14.20 -15.45
C THR A 79 -9.42 13.25 -16.04
N GLU A 80 -9.04 13.44 -17.31
CA GLU A 80 -8.02 12.62 -17.98
C GLU A 80 -6.68 12.63 -17.21
N LEU A 81 -6.27 13.78 -16.67
CA LEU A 81 -5.06 13.92 -15.88
C LEU A 81 -5.13 13.15 -14.53
N LEU A 82 -6.29 13.19 -13.87
CA LEU A 82 -6.50 12.43 -12.63
C LEU A 82 -6.50 10.92 -12.88
N ASP A 83 -7.14 10.49 -13.97
CA ASP A 83 -7.22 9.07 -14.34
C ASP A 83 -5.83 8.53 -14.75
N ASP A 84 -5.03 9.31 -15.50
CA ASP A 84 -3.63 8.99 -15.83
C ASP A 84 -2.74 8.92 -14.57
N ALA A 85 -2.92 9.86 -13.64
CA ALA A 85 -2.21 9.83 -12.36
C ALA A 85 -2.58 8.58 -11.54
N GLU A 86 -3.86 8.23 -11.49
CA GLU A 86 -4.36 7.03 -10.80
C GLU A 86 -3.76 5.75 -11.40
N GLU A 87 -3.74 5.63 -12.73
CA GLU A 87 -3.14 4.49 -13.41
C GLU A 87 -1.64 4.36 -13.08
N LYS A 88 -0.87 5.45 -13.19
CA LYS A 88 0.56 5.47 -12.86
C LYS A 88 0.82 5.10 -11.41
N ILE A 89 0.00 5.57 -10.47
CA ILE A 89 0.10 5.20 -9.05
C ILE A 89 -0.16 3.71 -8.86
N ASN A 90 -1.22 3.17 -9.47
CA ASN A 90 -1.54 1.75 -9.40
C ASN A 90 -0.39 0.89 -9.95
N GLN A 91 0.23 1.31 -11.06
CA GLN A 91 1.41 0.63 -11.62
C GLN A 91 2.62 0.68 -10.65
N LYS A 92 2.87 1.81 -9.97
CA LYS A 92 3.97 1.93 -8.99
C LYS A 92 3.72 1.11 -7.73
N VAL A 93 2.50 1.11 -7.20
CA VAL A 93 2.12 0.27 -6.04
C VAL A 93 2.25 -1.21 -6.40
N SER A 94 1.74 -1.63 -7.57
CA SER A 94 1.89 -3.01 -8.03
C SER A 94 3.36 -3.40 -8.24
N THR A 95 4.19 -2.49 -8.76
CA THR A 95 5.64 -2.72 -8.88
C THR A 95 6.28 -2.90 -7.49
N ALA A 96 5.90 -2.08 -6.51
CA ALA A 96 6.41 -2.19 -5.14
C ALA A 96 6.01 -3.53 -4.49
N ASP A 97 4.74 -3.91 -4.60
CA ASP A 97 4.22 -5.18 -4.07
C ASP A 97 4.90 -6.40 -4.71
N ALA A 98 5.06 -6.38 -6.04
CA ALA A 98 5.72 -7.47 -6.76
C ALA A 98 7.18 -7.63 -6.32
N ASN A 99 7.92 -6.52 -6.21
CA ASN A 99 9.31 -6.56 -5.77
C ASN A 99 9.45 -6.96 -4.29
N ALA A 100 8.56 -6.49 -3.41
CA ALA A 100 8.51 -6.92 -2.02
C ALA A 100 8.22 -8.43 -1.92
N THR A 101 7.30 -8.95 -2.72
CA THR A 101 6.98 -10.38 -2.78
C THR A 101 8.17 -11.21 -3.25
N ILE A 102 8.87 -10.78 -4.31
CA ILE A 102 10.07 -11.45 -4.81
C ILE A 102 11.18 -11.44 -3.74
N ALA A 103 11.42 -10.28 -3.12
CA ALA A 103 12.42 -10.16 -2.04
C ALA A 103 12.09 -11.10 -0.88
N ARG A 104 10.83 -11.10 -0.44
CA ARG A 104 10.33 -11.98 0.61
C ARG A 104 10.57 -13.44 0.27
N ALA A 105 10.19 -13.88 -0.94
CA ALA A 105 10.39 -15.26 -1.36
C ALA A 105 11.88 -15.66 -1.30
N SER A 106 12.78 -14.80 -1.79
CA SER A 106 14.22 -15.03 -1.71
C SER A 106 14.71 -15.16 -0.27
N PHE A 107 14.26 -14.27 0.62
CA PHE A 107 14.65 -14.29 2.03
C PHE A 107 14.06 -15.46 2.80
N VAL A 108 12.82 -15.85 2.51
CA VAL A 108 12.18 -17.04 3.09
C VAL A 108 13.00 -18.28 2.75
N VAL A 109 13.36 -18.48 1.48
CA VAL A 109 14.20 -19.62 1.06
C VAL A 109 15.54 -19.62 1.79
N GLY A 110 16.21 -18.47 1.91
CA GLY A 110 17.47 -18.34 2.63
C GLY A 110 17.36 -18.55 4.15
N ALA A 111 16.18 -18.33 4.74
CA ALA A 111 15.95 -18.53 6.17
C ALA A 111 15.61 -19.99 6.52
N MET A 112 15.11 -20.77 5.56
CA MET A 112 14.71 -22.16 5.81
C MET A 112 15.90 -23.04 6.21
N PRO A 113 15.72 -23.94 7.20
CA PRO A 113 16.75 -24.89 7.55
C PRO A 113 17.03 -25.81 6.35
N GLN A 114 18.31 -26.09 6.12
CA GLN A 114 18.76 -26.90 4.99
C GLN A 114 19.00 -28.34 5.46
N MET A 115 18.44 -29.31 4.73
CA MET A 115 18.63 -30.73 5.00
C MET A 115 19.55 -31.37 3.96
N SER A 116 20.47 -32.21 4.42
CA SER A 116 21.28 -33.02 3.51
C SER A 116 20.45 -34.15 2.87
N LYS A 117 20.66 -34.43 1.58
CA LYS A 117 19.89 -35.44 0.84
C LYS A 117 19.89 -36.83 1.50
N GLY A 118 20.97 -37.20 2.20
CA GLY A 118 21.09 -38.48 2.89
C GLY A 118 20.23 -38.63 4.14
N ARG A 119 19.64 -37.54 4.67
CA ARG A 119 18.85 -37.54 5.91
C ARG A 119 17.34 -37.42 5.69
N ASP A 120 16.91 -37.25 4.44
CA ASP A 120 15.49 -37.08 4.09
C ASP A 120 14.62 -38.25 4.56
N LEU A 121 15.07 -39.50 4.37
CA LEU A 121 14.29 -40.67 4.77
C LEU A 121 14.12 -40.75 6.30
N ILE A 122 15.19 -40.51 7.05
CA ILE A 122 15.17 -40.52 8.52
C ILE A 122 14.26 -39.41 9.05
N ALA A 123 14.41 -38.18 8.51
CA ALA A 123 13.58 -37.05 8.90
C ALA A 123 12.09 -37.30 8.61
N ARG A 124 11.75 -37.99 7.52
CA ARG A 124 10.37 -38.35 7.18
C ARG A 124 9.77 -39.37 8.15
N GLU A 125 10.55 -40.37 8.54
CA GLU A 125 10.12 -41.36 9.53
C GLU A 125 9.89 -40.72 10.89
N ASP A 126 10.83 -39.89 11.35
CA ASP A 126 10.71 -39.14 12.61
C ASP A 126 9.51 -38.18 12.59
N ALA A 127 9.36 -37.40 11.52
CA ALA A 127 8.25 -36.48 11.37
C ALA A 127 6.90 -37.21 11.37
N ARG A 128 6.78 -38.34 10.67
CA ARG A 128 5.56 -39.17 10.68
C ARG A 128 5.27 -39.69 12.07
N LEU A 129 6.25 -40.24 12.77
CA LEU A 129 6.06 -40.76 14.13
C LEU A 129 5.50 -39.68 15.05
N ILE A 130 6.05 -38.46 14.99
CA ILE A 130 5.61 -37.33 15.82
C ILE A 130 4.20 -36.86 15.41
N LEU A 131 3.95 -36.69 14.11
CA LEU A 131 2.69 -36.17 13.60
C LEU A 131 1.53 -37.16 13.76
N ASP A 132 1.79 -38.46 13.56
CA ASP A 132 0.80 -39.53 13.70
C ASP A 132 0.41 -39.75 15.18
N ALA A 133 1.32 -39.46 16.11
CA ALA A 133 1.05 -39.47 17.54
C ALA A 133 0.27 -38.22 18.01
N SER A 134 0.21 -37.16 17.20
CA SER A 134 -0.50 -35.93 17.54
C SER A 134 -2.00 -36.04 17.26
N LYS A 135 -2.82 -35.52 18.17
CA LYS A 135 -4.27 -35.34 17.93
C LYS A 135 -4.56 -34.17 16.99
N ASP A 136 -3.62 -33.25 16.87
CA ASP A 136 -3.70 -32.07 16.01
C ASP A 136 -2.39 -31.96 15.18
N PRO A 137 -2.39 -32.52 13.97
CA PRO A 137 -1.20 -32.51 13.11
C PRO A 137 -0.86 -31.12 12.57
N ILE A 138 -1.84 -30.19 12.44
CA ILE A 138 -1.58 -28.82 11.96
C ILE A 138 -0.79 -28.03 13.01
N SER A 139 -1.24 -28.05 14.26
CA SER A 139 -0.49 -27.36 15.33
C SER A 139 0.88 -27.99 15.53
N MET A 140 0.97 -29.32 15.47
CA MET A 140 2.23 -30.03 15.62
C MET A 140 3.22 -29.71 14.49
N ILE A 141 2.79 -29.69 13.23
CA ILE A 141 3.70 -29.35 12.12
C ILE A 141 4.20 -27.90 12.23
N THR A 142 3.35 -27.00 12.71
CA THR A 142 3.71 -25.60 12.98
C THR A 142 4.76 -25.49 14.09
N HIS A 143 4.66 -26.32 15.14
CA HIS A 143 5.71 -26.44 16.17
C HIS A 143 7.00 -27.05 15.62
N LEU A 144 6.92 -28.10 14.81
CA LEU A 144 8.08 -28.74 14.21
C LEU A 144 8.84 -27.76 13.28
N ALA A 145 8.14 -26.83 12.63
CA ALA A 145 8.76 -25.80 11.79
C ALA A 145 9.70 -24.85 12.55
N GLN A 146 9.56 -24.73 13.87
CA GLN A 146 10.50 -23.97 14.70
C GLN A 146 11.83 -24.69 14.89
N ARG A 147 11.89 -26.01 14.68
CA ARG A 147 13.10 -26.79 14.88
C ARG A 147 14.16 -26.40 13.85
N GLN A 148 15.41 -26.43 14.30
CA GLN A 148 16.58 -26.08 13.50
C GLN A 148 17.33 -27.32 12.99
N ASP A 149 16.64 -28.47 12.93
CA ASP A 149 17.18 -29.77 12.53
C ASP A 149 16.54 -30.29 11.23
N ASP A 150 16.90 -31.52 10.83
CA ASP A 150 16.44 -32.13 9.58
C ASP A 150 14.90 -32.32 9.54
N VAL A 151 14.26 -32.54 10.69
CA VAL A 151 12.78 -32.62 10.78
C VAL A 151 12.16 -31.25 10.54
N GLY A 152 12.69 -30.19 11.17
CA GLY A 152 12.26 -28.81 10.92
C GLY A 152 12.43 -28.41 9.45
N ALA A 153 13.56 -28.79 8.85
CA ALA A 153 13.84 -28.56 7.42
C ALA A 153 12.84 -29.28 6.51
N LEU A 154 12.45 -30.52 6.85
CA LEU A 154 11.51 -31.29 6.05
C LEU A 154 10.09 -30.69 6.08
N VAL A 155 9.59 -30.34 7.27
CA VAL A 155 8.18 -29.92 7.43
C VAL A 155 7.85 -28.58 6.77
N VAL A 156 8.85 -27.71 6.57
CA VAL A 156 8.68 -26.43 5.86
C VAL A 156 8.66 -26.59 4.33
N THR A 157 8.96 -27.79 3.82
CA THR A 157 8.89 -28.08 2.38
C THR A 157 7.49 -28.48 1.94
N GLN A 158 7.32 -28.74 0.63
CA GLN A 158 6.11 -29.32 0.04
C GLN A 158 5.65 -30.60 0.75
N TRP A 159 6.57 -31.37 1.34
CA TRP A 159 6.24 -32.59 2.07
C TRP A 159 5.25 -32.34 3.21
N GLY A 160 5.40 -31.24 3.96
CA GLY A 160 4.50 -30.92 5.08
C GLY A 160 3.08 -30.65 4.61
N ALA A 161 2.93 -29.90 3.50
CA ALA A 161 1.64 -29.65 2.88
C ALA A 161 0.99 -30.93 2.34
N ASP A 162 1.79 -31.79 1.69
CA ASP A 162 1.30 -33.07 1.15
C ASP A 162 0.89 -34.04 2.26
N TYR A 163 1.62 -34.06 3.39
CA TYR A 163 1.25 -34.82 4.57
C TYR A 163 -0.12 -34.39 5.11
N LEU A 164 -0.34 -33.10 5.32
CA LEU A 164 -1.62 -32.58 5.79
C LEU A 164 -2.75 -32.84 4.79
N ARG A 165 -2.49 -32.67 3.48
CA ARG A 165 -3.47 -32.99 2.43
C ARG A 165 -3.87 -34.47 2.47
N ALA A 166 -2.90 -35.38 2.65
CA ALA A 166 -3.18 -36.81 2.77
C ALA A 166 -4.01 -37.18 4.01
N ARG A 167 -4.03 -36.30 5.03
CA ARG A 167 -4.87 -36.42 6.23
C ARG A 167 -6.27 -35.82 6.07
N GLY A 168 -6.60 -35.30 4.89
CA GLY A 168 -7.94 -34.79 4.57
C GLY A 168 -8.16 -33.31 4.87
N HIS A 169 -7.10 -32.54 5.15
CA HIS A 169 -7.19 -31.09 5.29
C HIS A 169 -7.46 -30.41 3.94
N ASP A 170 -8.34 -29.41 3.95
CA ASP A 170 -8.70 -28.68 2.74
C ASP A 170 -7.65 -27.63 2.34
N ASP A 171 -7.71 -27.18 1.09
CA ASP A 171 -6.70 -26.24 0.56
C ASP A 171 -6.70 -24.86 1.25
N HIS A 172 -7.80 -24.46 1.88
CA HIS A 172 -7.87 -23.19 2.61
C HIS A 172 -7.15 -23.32 3.96
N GLU A 173 -7.39 -24.40 4.70
CA GLU A 173 -6.64 -24.76 5.91
C GLU A 173 -5.14 -24.90 5.63
N LEU A 174 -4.78 -25.58 4.54
CA LEU A 174 -3.39 -25.77 4.14
C LEU A 174 -2.67 -24.44 3.87
N LYS A 175 -3.33 -23.48 3.21
CA LYS A 175 -2.74 -22.14 2.97
C LYS A 175 -2.48 -21.39 4.27
N ASN A 176 -3.44 -21.43 5.21
CA ASN A 176 -3.28 -20.80 6.52
C ASN A 176 -2.18 -21.47 7.35
N ALA A 177 -2.14 -22.81 7.35
CA ALA A 177 -1.10 -23.59 8.00
C ALA A 177 0.27 -23.28 7.40
N GLN A 178 0.40 -23.18 6.07
CA GLN A 178 1.66 -22.86 5.41
C GLN A 178 2.17 -21.47 5.79
N ALA A 179 1.29 -20.46 5.88
CA ALA A 179 1.67 -19.14 6.37
C ALA A 179 2.20 -19.19 7.82
N ALA A 180 1.53 -19.95 8.69
CA ALA A 180 1.96 -20.15 10.08
C ALA A 180 3.30 -20.90 10.19
N ILE A 181 3.48 -21.98 9.41
CA ILE A 181 4.72 -22.76 9.30
C ILE A 181 5.87 -21.86 8.88
N ILE A 182 5.68 -21.03 7.84
CA ILE A 182 6.71 -20.08 7.39
C ILE A 182 7.03 -19.09 8.50
N GLY A 183 6.02 -18.50 9.15
CA GLY A 183 6.22 -17.58 10.27
C GLY A 183 7.03 -18.19 11.42
N MET A 184 6.73 -19.44 11.79
CA MET A 184 7.45 -20.17 12.82
C MET A 184 8.88 -20.51 12.41
N ALA A 185 9.11 -20.89 11.16
CA ALA A 185 10.44 -21.17 10.63
C ALA A 185 11.32 -19.92 10.60
N LEU A 186 10.75 -18.77 10.22
CA LEU A 186 11.44 -17.48 10.28
C LEU A 186 11.81 -17.10 11.71
N ASN A 187 10.89 -17.27 12.67
CA ASN A 187 11.18 -17.03 14.08
C ASN A 187 12.29 -17.95 14.61
N GLY A 188 12.21 -19.25 14.30
CA GLY A 188 13.27 -20.21 14.65
C GLY A 188 14.62 -19.84 14.04
N ALA A 189 14.64 -19.36 12.79
CA ALA A 189 15.86 -18.89 12.13
C ALA A 189 16.45 -17.62 12.79
N GLN A 190 15.62 -16.71 13.32
CA GLN A 190 16.09 -15.54 14.07
C GLN A 190 16.73 -15.90 15.41
N GLN A 191 16.21 -16.93 16.07
CA GLN A 191 16.70 -17.41 17.37
C GLN A 191 17.87 -18.40 17.25
N GLY A 192 18.10 -18.93 16.05
CA GLY A 192 19.16 -19.90 15.78
C GLY A 192 20.57 -19.31 15.77
N GLY A 193 21.58 -20.18 15.80
CA GLY A 193 23.00 -19.79 15.76
C GLY A 193 23.55 -19.45 14.37
N ASP A 194 22.77 -19.66 13.30
CA ASP A 194 23.19 -19.37 11.93
C ASP A 194 22.88 -17.91 11.58
N SER A 195 23.94 -17.09 11.52
CA SER A 195 23.83 -15.65 11.26
C SER A 195 23.27 -15.34 9.87
N GLY A 196 23.53 -16.18 8.86
CA GLY A 196 23.02 -16.03 7.50
C GLY A 196 21.51 -16.24 7.46
N ARG A 197 21.03 -17.31 8.09
CA ARG A 197 19.59 -17.61 8.20
C ARG A 197 18.85 -16.57 9.02
N ALA A 198 19.44 -16.11 10.14
CA ALA A 198 18.87 -15.03 10.94
C ALA A 198 18.76 -13.71 10.15
N ALA A 199 19.77 -13.38 9.33
CA ALA A 199 19.72 -12.21 8.44
C ALA A 199 18.65 -12.34 7.35
N ALA A 200 18.53 -13.53 6.75
CA ALA A 200 17.48 -13.82 5.78
C ALA A 200 16.09 -13.71 6.43
N ALA A 201 15.90 -14.22 7.65
CA ALA A 201 14.63 -14.11 8.36
C ALA A 201 14.24 -12.65 8.65
N ARG A 202 15.20 -11.83 9.09
CA ARG A 202 14.98 -10.36 9.21
C ARG A 202 14.63 -9.71 7.86
N GLY A 203 15.27 -10.15 6.77
CA GLY A 203 14.96 -9.69 5.42
C GLY A 203 13.54 -10.03 4.98
N ALA A 204 13.02 -11.22 5.33
CA ALA A 204 11.65 -11.60 5.03
C ALA A 204 10.64 -10.68 5.74
N LEU A 205 10.88 -10.37 7.02
CA LEU A 205 10.05 -9.43 7.78
C LEU A 205 10.14 -8.00 7.22
N ALA A 206 11.34 -7.57 6.81
CA ALA A 206 11.51 -6.29 6.15
C ALA A 206 10.70 -6.23 4.85
N ALA A 207 10.75 -7.28 4.02
CA ALA A 207 9.97 -7.33 2.79
C ALA A 207 8.45 -7.30 3.05
N ASP A 208 7.96 -7.98 4.09
CA ASP A 208 6.55 -7.90 4.52
C ASP A 208 6.17 -6.47 4.95
N SER A 209 7.04 -5.78 5.68
CA SER A 209 6.86 -4.37 6.06
C SER A 209 6.77 -3.46 4.84
N VAL A 210 7.60 -3.67 3.81
CA VAL A 210 7.53 -2.91 2.54
C VAL A 210 6.22 -3.16 1.80
N ALA A 211 5.72 -4.40 1.75
CA ALA A 211 4.43 -4.71 1.13
C ALA A 211 3.27 -4.00 1.86
N GLY A 212 3.28 -4.00 3.21
CA GLY A 212 2.33 -3.23 4.01
C GLY A 212 2.39 -1.73 3.71
N LEU A 213 3.60 -1.17 3.56
CA LEU A 213 3.82 0.23 3.23
C LEU A 213 3.32 0.59 1.82
N ALA A 214 3.52 -0.29 0.83
CA ALA A 214 2.99 -0.10 -0.52
C ALA A 214 1.46 -0.07 -0.53
N GLY A 215 0.81 -0.99 0.19
CA GLY A 215 -0.65 -0.99 0.37
C GLY A 215 -1.17 0.29 1.04
N ALA A 216 -0.53 0.73 2.13
CA ALA A 216 -0.87 1.97 2.81
C ALA A 216 -0.68 3.20 1.90
N THR A 217 0.41 3.24 1.13
CA THR A 217 0.68 4.31 0.16
C THR A 217 -0.38 4.35 -0.94
N GLY A 218 -0.81 3.20 -1.46
CA GLY A 218 -1.88 3.13 -2.46
C GLY A 218 -3.24 3.60 -1.92
N GLN A 219 -3.56 3.31 -0.65
CA GLN A 219 -4.76 3.85 0.00
C GLN A 219 -4.67 5.37 0.19
N ALA A 220 -3.54 5.86 0.71
CA ALA A 220 -3.25 7.28 0.89
C ALA A 220 -3.36 8.06 -0.43
N ALA A 221 -2.76 7.56 -1.49
CA ALA A 221 -2.78 8.19 -2.81
C ALA A 221 -4.20 8.27 -3.41
N ARG A 222 -5.01 7.21 -3.25
CA ARG A 222 -6.42 7.24 -3.67
C ARG A 222 -7.24 8.26 -2.90
N SER A 223 -7.01 8.40 -1.59
CA SER A 223 -7.66 9.44 -0.78
C SER A 223 -7.30 10.84 -1.30
N VAL A 224 -6.03 11.08 -1.63
CA VAL A 224 -5.58 12.36 -2.19
C VAL A 224 -6.22 12.63 -3.55
N LEU A 225 -6.22 11.66 -4.46
CA LEU A 225 -6.85 11.81 -5.78
C LEU A 225 -8.35 12.09 -5.66
N SER A 226 -9.04 11.48 -4.68
CA SER A 226 -10.44 11.80 -4.37
C SER A 226 -10.61 13.25 -3.95
N SER A 227 -9.80 13.74 -3.00
CA SER A 227 -9.83 15.15 -2.57
C SER A 227 -9.55 16.11 -3.73
N MET A 228 -8.61 15.77 -4.62
CA MET A 228 -8.34 16.54 -5.84
C MET A 228 -9.57 16.56 -6.76
N ARG A 229 -10.19 15.40 -7.01
CA ARG A 229 -11.37 15.29 -7.88
C ARG A 229 -12.53 16.15 -7.36
N ASP A 230 -12.76 16.14 -6.05
CA ASP A 230 -13.80 16.96 -5.41
C ASP A 230 -13.50 18.46 -5.54
N HIS A 231 -12.24 18.86 -5.34
CA HIS A 231 -11.85 20.26 -5.39
C HIS A 231 -11.87 20.86 -6.79
N TYR A 232 -11.24 20.17 -7.74
CA TYR A 232 -11.13 20.63 -9.12
C TYR A 232 -12.43 20.40 -9.90
N GLY A 233 -13.31 19.52 -9.43
CA GLY A 233 -14.66 19.31 -9.96
C GLY A 233 -15.66 20.42 -9.59
N ALA A 234 -15.42 21.16 -8.50
CA ALA A 234 -16.28 22.26 -8.09
C ALA A 234 -16.13 23.47 -9.04
N PRO A 235 -17.24 24.05 -9.56
CA PRO A 235 -17.15 25.26 -10.37
C PRO A 235 -16.49 26.37 -9.55
N ARG A 236 -15.49 27.03 -10.15
CA ARG A 236 -14.83 28.18 -9.53
C ARG A 236 -15.92 29.20 -9.21
N GLN A 237 -16.15 29.50 -7.92
CA GLN A 237 -16.98 30.64 -7.54
C GLN A 237 -16.37 31.84 -8.25
N ARG A 238 -17.08 32.36 -9.26
CA ARG A 238 -16.64 33.57 -9.95
C ARG A 238 -16.60 34.63 -8.87
N SER A 239 -15.40 35.05 -8.47
CA SER A 239 -15.26 36.26 -7.69
C SER A 239 -16.09 37.33 -8.41
N PRO A 240 -16.96 38.08 -7.70
CA PRO A 240 -17.74 39.12 -8.33
C PRO A 240 -16.76 39.99 -9.14
N LYS A 241 -17.05 40.18 -10.43
CA LYS A 241 -16.22 41.04 -11.28
C LYS A 241 -15.98 42.34 -10.50
N PRO A 242 -14.72 42.77 -10.31
CA PRO A 242 -14.45 44.05 -9.67
C PRO A 242 -15.35 45.09 -10.34
N ARG A 243 -16.14 45.80 -9.53
CA ARG A 243 -17.12 46.75 -10.04
C ARG A 243 -16.36 47.72 -10.93
N ASP A 244 -16.71 47.79 -12.21
CA ASP A 244 -16.10 48.74 -13.12
C ASP A 244 -16.26 50.14 -12.49
N PRO A 245 -15.16 50.84 -12.16
CA PRO A 245 -15.24 52.12 -11.46
C PRO A 245 -15.97 53.19 -12.30
N ARG A 246 -16.16 52.95 -13.61
CA ARG A 246 -16.91 53.82 -14.51
C ARG A 246 -18.40 53.49 -14.55
N ARG A 247 -18.84 52.36 -13.99
CA ARG A 247 -20.26 52.05 -13.89
C ARG A 247 -20.83 52.88 -12.74
N PRO A 248 -21.76 53.82 -13.01
CA PRO A 248 -22.43 54.54 -11.93
C PRO A 248 -23.03 53.51 -10.98
N ALA A 249 -22.91 53.77 -9.67
CA ALA A 249 -23.54 52.91 -8.69
C ALA A 249 -25.02 52.79 -9.07
N ALA A 250 -25.49 51.56 -9.30
CA ALA A 250 -26.92 51.32 -9.50
C ALA A 250 -27.66 52.09 -8.41
N PRO A 251 -28.65 52.94 -8.76
CA PRO A 251 -29.36 53.72 -7.77
C PRO A 251 -29.87 52.75 -6.73
N THR A 252 -29.37 52.90 -5.51
CA THR A 252 -29.90 52.19 -4.35
C THR A 252 -31.33 52.67 -4.25
N VAL A 253 -32.30 51.88 -4.73
CA VAL A 253 -33.72 52.15 -4.52
C VAL A 253 -33.93 51.95 -3.02
N LEU A 254 -33.65 53.01 -2.28
CA LEU A 254 -33.89 53.14 -0.86
C LEU A 254 -35.41 53.21 -0.70
N GLY A 255 -36.02 52.05 -0.43
CA GLY A 255 -37.29 51.91 0.29
C GLY A 255 -38.34 52.99 0.10
N GLU A 256 -38.72 53.32 -1.14
CA GLU A 256 -40.01 53.97 -1.34
C GLU A 256 -41.09 52.89 -1.23
N GLU A 257 -41.76 52.87 -0.08
CA GLU A 257 -43.08 52.26 0.07
C GLU A 257 -43.97 52.81 -1.04
N ILE A 258 -44.21 52.00 -2.08
CA ILE A 258 -45.23 52.28 -3.08
C ILE A 258 -46.57 52.20 -2.36
N THR A 259 -47.02 53.34 -1.84
CA THR A 259 -48.39 53.52 -1.34
C THR A 259 -49.33 53.41 -2.54
N LEU A 260 -49.93 52.23 -2.69
CA LEU A 260 -51.02 52.00 -3.64
C LEU A 260 -52.17 52.94 -3.25
N GLY A 261 -52.37 53.99 -4.04
CA GLY A 261 -53.49 54.93 -3.87
C GLY A 261 -54.85 54.24 -4.01
N PRO A 262 -55.91 54.79 -3.40
CA PRO A 262 -57.21 54.14 -3.32
C PRO A 262 -57.86 54.00 -4.70
N VAL A 263 -58.30 52.77 -4.99
CA VAL A 263 -59.07 52.40 -6.17
C VAL A 263 -60.42 53.13 -6.14
N VAL A 264 -60.62 54.07 -7.07
CA VAL A 264 -61.92 54.74 -7.26
C VAL A 264 -62.85 53.78 -8.02
N PRO A 265 -64.02 53.41 -7.48
CA PRO A 265 -65.00 52.60 -8.20
C PRO A 265 -65.70 53.45 -9.25
N ARG A 266 -65.68 53.00 -10.51
CA ARG A 266 -66.53 53.55 -11.57
C ARG A 266 -67.90 52.88 -11.50
N TYR A 267 -68.94 53.69 -11.29
CA TYR A 267 -70.34 53.35 -11.59
C TYR A 267 -70.66 53.71 -13.03
#